data_AF-A0A9D9J3R6-F1
#
_entry.id   AF-A0A9D9J3R6-F1
#
_cell.length_a   1.000
_cell.length_b   1.000
_cell.length_c   1.000
_cell.angle_alpha   90.00
_cell.angle_beta   90.00
_cell.angle_gamma   90.00
#
_symmetry.space_group_name_H-M   'P 1'
#
loop_
_entity.id
_entity.type
_entity.pdbx_description
1 polymer ?
#
loop_
_entity_poly.entity_id
_entity_poly.type
_entity_poly.pdbx_seq_one_letter_code
_entity_poly.pdbx_strand_id
1 'polypeptide(L)'
;MLSPVTGQNREIAYRLYYDGELIAEAAPTKRFGPTSSQRFQVGYSLNGFQFGNTSASYYYDGLIGEIRIWKDCLTQEQIKANLRTVENPSAEQMYAYWKLDEGEGLLLKDSSGNGRDLTFPDGTEVVWNAEME
;
A
#
# COMPACT_ATOMS: atom_id res chain seq x y z
N MET A 1 -39.34 -2.52 0.35
CA MET A 1 -38.28 -3.02 -0.55
C MET A 1 -37.00 -2.32 -0.18
N LEU A 2 -36.08 -3.04 0.46
CA LEU A 2 -34.75 -2.50 0.79
C LEU A 2 -33.87 -2.66 -0.45
N SER A 3 -33.23 -1.57 -0.87
CA SER A 3 -32.18 -1.60 -1.89
C SER A 3 -31.08 -2.58 -1.47
N PRO A 4 -30.50 -3.38 -2.38
CA PRO A 4 -29.39 -4.26 -2.03
C PRO A 4 -28.17 -3.38 -1.77
N VAL A 5 -27.87 -3.15 -0.50
CA VAL A 5 -26.62 -2.52 -0.08
C VAL A 5 -25.51 -3.54 -0.32
N THR A 6 -24.77 -3.40 -1.42
CA THR A 6 -23.53 -4.13 -1.73
C THR A 6 -22.36 -3.67 -0.86
N GLY A 7 -22.63 -3.36 0.41
CA GLY A 7 -21.66 -2.88 1.39
C GLY A 7 -21.46 -3.93 2.46
N GLN A 8 -20.35 -4.65 2.35
CA GLN A 8 -19.88 -5.62 3.34
C GLN A 8 -19.59 -4.95 4.68
N ASN A 9 -20.64 -4.76 5.48
CA ASN A 9 -20.56 -4.21 6.82
C ASN A 9 -21.04 -5.20 7.90
N ARG A 10 -20.77 -6.49 7.69
CA ARG A 10 -20.75 -7.50 8.76
C ARG A 10 -19.61 -8.49 8.47
N GLU A 11 -18.71 -8.59 9.45
CA GLU A 11 -17.35 -9.14 9.39
C GLU A 11 -16.40 -8.33 8.50
N ILE A 12 -15.65 -7.41 9.13
CA ILE A 12 -14.38 -6.95 8.56
C ILE A 12 -13.60 -8.23 8.25
N ALA A 13 -13.21 -8.48 7.01
CA ALA A 13 -12.29 -9.55 6.66
C ALA A 13 -11.04 -8.87 6.10
N TYR A 14 -9.85 -9.26 6.56
CA TYR A 14 -8.64 -8.96 5.82
C TYR A 14 -8.66 -9.80 4.56
N ARG A 15 -8.37 -9.19 3.42
CA ARG A 15 -8.29 -9.88 2.13
C ARG A 15 -6.96 -9.60 1.48
N LEU A 16 -6.38 -10.64 0.89
CA LEU A 16 -5.19 -10.57 0.08
C LEU A 16 -5.57 -10.88 -1.36
N TYR A 17 -5.19 -9.97 -2.25
CA TYR A 17 -5.41 -10.10 -3.68
C TYR A 17 -4.07 -10.18 -4.40
N TYR A 18 -3.98 -11.01 -5.43
CA TYR A 18 -2.85 -11.09 -6.35
C TYR A 18 -3.36 -10.93 -7.78
N ASP A 19 -2.77 -10.01 -8.55
CA ASP A 19 -3.28 -9.60 -9.88
C ASP A 19 -4.78 -9.25 -9.90
N GLY A 20 -5.28 -8.71 -8.78
CA GLY A 20 -6.69 -8.36 -8.60
C GLY A 20 -7.62 -9.54 -8.32
N GLU A 21 -7.09 -10.77 -8.23
CA GLU A 21 -7.85 -11.96 -7.83
C GLU A 21 -7.69 -12.24 -6.33
N LEU A 22 -8.80 -12.59 -5.66
CA LEU A 22 -8.78 -12.94 -4.25
C LEU A 22 -8.00 -14.25 -4.04
N ILE A 23 -6.98 -14.22 -3.20
CA ILE A 23 -6.16 -15.42 -2.90
C ILE A 23 -6.22 -15.85 -1.43
N ALA A 24 -6.58 -14.95 -0.51
CA ALA A 24 -6.82 -15.31 0.88
C ALA A 24 -7.76 -14.31 1.57
N GLU A 25 -8.49 -14.79 2.57
CA GLU A 25 -9.25 -13.94 3.47
C GLU A 25 -9.26 -14.49 4.90
N ALA A 26 -9.37 -13.60 5.88
CA ALA A 26 -9.44 -13.97 7.29
C ALA A 26 -10.26 -12.94 8.09
N ALA A 27 -11.05 -13.43 9.03
CA ALA A 27 -11.65 -12.57 10.04
C ALA A 27 -10.55 -12.03 11.00
N PRO A 28 -10.60 -10.75 11.40
CA PRO A 28 -9.67 -10.15 12.33
C PRO A 28 -9.85 -10.80 13.69
N THR A 29 -8.84 -11.56 14.12
CA THR A 29 -8.80 -12.15 15.47
C THR A 29 -8.40 -11.12 16.53
N LYS A 30 -7.76 -10.02 16.12
CA LYS A 30 -7.47 -8.81 16.90
C LYS A 30 -7.62 -7.58 16.01
N ARG A 31 -8.18 -6.50 16.57
CA ARG A 31 -8.14 -5.18 15.93
C ARG A 31 -6.77 -4.57 16.20
N PHE A 32 -5.95 -4.44 15.16
CA PHE A 32 -4.70 -3.69 15.24
C PHE A 32 -5.05 -2.21 15.08
N GLY A 33 -4.93 -1.45 16.18
CA GLY A 33 -4.84 0.00 16.13
C GLY A 33 -3.37 0.42 16.06
N PRO A 34 -3.05 1.61 15.52
CA PRO A 34 -1.69 2.11 15.59
C PRO A 34 -1.27 2.18 17.05
N THR A 35 -0.25 1.39 17.43
CA THR A 35 0.47 1.64 18.68
C THR A 35 1.39 2.82 18.43
N SER A 36 1.50 3.74 19.39
CA SER A 36 2.12 5.06 19.21
C SER A 36 3.62 5.05 18.87
N SER A 37 4.25 3.87 18.74
CA SER A 37 5.66 3.72 18.41
C SER A 37 5.93 3.17 17.01
N GLN A 38 4.93 2.68 16.28
CA GLN A 38 5.13 2.04 14.98
C GLN A 38 4.84 3.01 13.83
N ARG A 39 5.88 3.29 13.02
CA ARG A 39 5.73 4.04 11.77
C ARG A 39 5.32 3.07 10.66
N PHE A 40 4.51 3.54 9.71
CA PHE A 40 4.31 2.82 8.46
C PHE A 40 5.66 2.75 7.73
N GLN A 41 6.07 1.55 7.33
CA GLN A 41 7.32 1.28 6.63
C GLN A 41 7.00 0.38 5.44
N VAL A 42 7.70 0.62 4.33
CA VAL A 42 7.62 -0.21 3.13
C VAL A 42 9.04 -0.66 2.78
N GLY A 43 9.20 -1.91 2.38
CA GLY A 43 10.52 -2.48 2.05
C GLY A 43 11.43 -2.74 3.25
N TYR A 44 11.03 -2.36 4.47
CA TYR A 44 11.73 -2.63 5.73
C TYR A 44 10.72 -2.82 6.85
N SER A 45 10.92 -3.80 7.74
CA SER A 45 10.10 -3.90 8.96
C SER A 45 10.75 -4.77 10.03
N LEU A 46 10.83 -4.22 11.25
CA LEU A 46 11.12 -4.99 12.47
C LEU A 46 9.85 -5.51 13.16
N ASN A 47 8.67 -4.86 12.99
CA ASN A 47 7.41 -5.18 13.71
C ASN A 47 6.10 -4.66 13.03
N GLY A 48 5.99 -4.54 11.70
CA GLY A 48 4.83 -4.01 10.95
C GLY A 48 4.30 -4.91 9.80
N PHE A 49 3.46 -4.35 8.91
CA PHE A 49 2.94 -5.05 7.72
C PHE A 49 4.11 -5.38 6.78
N GLN A 50 4.41 -6.67 6.63
CA GLN A 50 5.63 -7.17 6.03
C GLN A 50 5.35 -7.80 4.66
N PHE A 51 6.03 -7.30 3.63
CA PHE A 51 6.12 -7.95 2.32
C PHE A 51 7.50 -8.64 2.24
N GLY A 52 7.59 -9.98 2.36
CA GLY A 52 8.85 -10.75 2.24
C GLY A 52 9.30 -11.52 3.50
N ASN A 53 10.37 -12.34 3.40
CA ASN A 53 10.84 -13.30 4.44
C ASN A 53 12.04 -12.75 5.27
N THR A 54 12.19 -13.21 6.53
CA THR A 54 12.94 -12.59 7.64
C THR A 54 14.23 -13.32 8.05
N SER A 55 15.35 -12.60 8.02
CA SER A 55 16.44 -12.64 9.03
C SER A 55 17.11 -11.25 9.03
N ALA A 56 18.31 -11.02 9.61
CA ALA A 56 18.96 -9.69 9.69
C ALA A 56 18.95 -8.87 8.36
N SER A 57 18.78 -9.58 7.25
CA SER A 57 18.20 -9.29 5.93
C SER A 57 16.73 -8.75 5.91
N TYR A 58 16.34 -7.81 6.78
CA TYR A 58 14.93 -7.33 6.91
C TYR A 58 14.45 -6.40 5.77
N TYR A 59 14.99 -6.56 4.57
CA TYR A 59 14.67 -5.75 3.41
C TYR A 59 13.96 -6.60 2.37
N TYR A 60 12.98 -6.01 1.71
CA TYR A 60 12.42 -6.59 0.50
C TYR A 60 13.48 -6.54 -0.60
N ASP A 61 13.84 -7.70 -1.15
CA ASP A 61 14.73 -7.82 -2.29
C ASP A 61 13.90 -7.91 -3.57
N GLY A 62 13.65 -6.74 -4.17
CA GLY A 62 12.86 -6.62 -5.38
C GLY A 62 12.42 -5.18 -5.65
N LEU A 63 11.68 -4.99 -6.74
CA LEU A 63 11.17 -3.68 -7.15
C LEU A 63 9.81 -3.39 -6.52
N ILE A 64 9.64 -2.17 -6.01
CA ILE A 64 8.38 -1.67 -5.49
C ILE A 64 8.00 -0.42 -6.29
N GLY A 65 6.73 -0.35 -6.70
CA GLY A 65 6.14 0.84 -7.28
C GLY A 65 4.70 0.99 -6.83
N GLU A 66 4.08 2.14 -7.13
CA GLU A 66 2.63 2.32 -7.06
C GLU A 66 2.01 2.04 -5.66
N ILE A 67 2.69 2.48 -4.60
CA ILE A 67 2.25 2.32 -3.21
C ILE A 67 1.02 3.20 -2.96
N ARG A 68 -0.10 2.59 -2.54
CA ARG A 68 -1.37 3.28 -2.32
C ARG A 68 -1.97 2.90 -0.98
N ILE A 69 -2.59 3.89 -0.31
CA ILE A 69 -3.39 3.69 0.88
C ILE A 69 -4.74 4.37 0.65
N TRP A 70 -5.82 3.61 0.78
CA TRP A 70 -7.20 4.10 0.61
C TRP A 70 -7.85 4.32 1.98
N LYS A 71 -8.78 5.28 2.06
CA LYS A 71 -9.55 5.56 3.29
C LYS A 71 -10.71 4.58 3.50
N ASP A 72 -11.03 3.79 2.49
CA ASP A 72 -12.13 2.81 2.50
C ASP A 72 -11.65 1.43 2.04
N CYS A 73 -12.42 0.40 2.36
CA CYS A 73 -12.20 -0.95 1.89
C CYS A 73 -12.65 -1.07 0.44
N LEU A 74 -11.71 -1.31 -0.47
CA LEU A 74 -12.01 -1.47 -1.88
C LEU A 74 -12.71 -2.81 -2.17
N THR A 75 -13.69 -2.77 -3.08
CA THR A 75 -14.22 -3.96 -3.75
C THR A 75 -13.17 -4.59 -4.66
N GLN A 76 -13.34 -5.87 -5.00
CA GLN A 76 -12.44 -6.54 -5.92
C GLN A 76 -12.43 -5.87 -7.31
N GLU A 77 -13.57 -5.40 -7.78
CA GLU A 77 -13.71 -4.68 -9.04
C GLU A 77 -12.91 -3.37 -9.02
N GLN A 78 -12.95 -2.64 -7.90
CA GLN A 78 -12.13 -1.43 -7.71
C GLN A 78 -10.63 -1.76 -7.65
N ILE A 79 -10.24 -2.88 -7.04
CA ILE A 79 -8.83 -3.33 -7.04
C ILE A 79 -8.38 -3.62 -8.47
N LYS A 80 -9.18 -4.34 -9.28
CA LYS A 80 -8.88 -4.62 -10.68
C LYS A 80 -8.78 -3.34 -11.53
N ALA A 81 -9.72 -2.42 -11.36
CA ALA A 81 -9.72 -1.15 -12.08
C ALA A 81 -8.49 -0.27 -11.77
N ASN A 82 -7.94 -0.37 -10.56
CA ASN A 82 -6.81 0.43 -10.09
C ASN A 82 -5.50 -0.36 -10.00
N LEU A 83 -5.41 -1.53 -10.65
CA LEU A 83 -4.32 -2.49 -10.43
C LEU A 83 -2.94 -1.89 -10.76
N ARG A 84 -2.85 -1.18 -11.89
CA ARG A 84 -1.58 -0.67 -12.43
C ARG A 84 -1.36 0.81 -12.14
N THR A 85 -2.36 1.63 -12.36
CA THR A 85 -2.31 3.07 -12.08
C THR A 85 -3.68 3.56 -11.61
N VAL A 86 -3.71 4.72 -10.97
CA VAL A 86 -4.93 5.47 -10.68
C VAL A 86 -4.89 6.72 -11.54
N GLU A 87 -5.71 6.78 -12.59
CA GLU A 87 -5.71 7.89 -13.54
C GLU A 87 -6.07 9.23 -12.89
N ASN A 88 -7.02 9.20 -11.94
CA ASN A 88 -7.53 10.38 -11.25
C ASN A 88 -7.47 10.17 -9.73
N PRO A 89 -6.30 10.31 -9.09
CA PRO A 89 -6.18 10.21 -7.65
C PRO A 89 -7.07 11.22 -6.94
N SER A 90 -7.77 10.78 -5.90
CA SER A 90 -8.69 11.63 -5.14
C SER A 90 -8.21 11.77 -3.70
N ALA A 91 -7.97 13.01 -3.28
CA ALA A 91 -7.63 13.31 -1.89
C ALA A 91 -8.74 12.88 -0.91
N GLU A 92 -9.99 12.82 -1.36
CA GLU A 92 -11.12 12.39 -0.53
C GLU A 92 -11.14 10.88 -0.31
N GLN A 93 -10.76 10.08 -1.32
CA GLN A 93 -10.82 8.61 -1.28
C GLN A 93 -9.50 7.99 -0.82
N MET A 94 -8.37 8.64 -1.11
CA MET A 94 -7.04 8.13 -0.81
C MET A 94 -6.48 8.81 0.44
N TYR A 95 -5.74 8.04 1.22
CA TYR A 95 -4.93 8.55 2.32
C TYR A 95 -3.55 9.01 1.81
N ALA A 96 -2.92 8.22 0.92
CA ALA A 96 -1.64 8.51 0.29
C ALA A 96 -1.48 7.72 -1.03
N TYR A 97 -0.68 8.24 -1.96
CA TYR A 97 -0.29 7.54 -3.19
C TYR A 97 1.11 7.97 -3.62
N TRP A 98 2.07 7.05 -3.58
CA TRP A 98 3.41 7.26 -4.12
C TRP A 98 3.57 6.38 -5.35
N LYS A 99 3.89 6.98 -6.50
CA LYS A 99 4.09 6.25 -7.75
C LYS A 99 5.45 5.57 -7.82
N LEU A 100 6.46 6.22 -7.26
CA LEU A 100 7.87 5.82 -7.36
C LEU A 100 8.30 5.84 -8.83
N ASP A 101 7.94 6.90 -9.56
CA ASP A 101 8.29 7.16 -10.95
C ASP A 101 9.11 8.46 -11.13
N GLU A 102 9.61 9.04 -10.04
CA GLU A 102 10.37 10.30 -10.06
C GLU A 102 11.69 10.18 -10.85
N GLY A 103 12.30 9.00 -10.88
CA GLY A 103 13.48 8.69 -11.69
C GLY A 103 14.81 9.22 -11.13
N GLU A 104 14.77 10.09 -10.12
CA GLU A 104 15.96 10.58 -9.42
C GLU A 104 15.64 11.13 -8.02
N GLY A 105 16.70 11.36 -7.24
CA GLY A 105 16.60 12.03 -5.95
C GLY A 105 16.04 11.15 -4.83
N LEU A 106 15.75 11.81 -3.70
CA LEU A 106 15.33 11.17 -2.45
C LEU A 106 13.87 11.46 -2.09
N LEU A 107 13.18 12.33 -2.84
CA LEU A 107 11.82 12.78 -2.56
C LEU A 107 10.81 11.95 -3.35
N LEU A 108 9.88 11.32 -2.65
CA LEU A 108 8.75 10.59 -3.24
C LEU A 108 7.48 11.43 -3.07
N LYS A 109 6.87 11.83 -4.19
CA LYS A 109 5.72 12.73 -4.19
C LYS A 109 4.42 11.99 -3.91
N ASP A 110 3.62 12.57 -3.02
CA ASP A 110 2.25 12.10 -2.80
C ASP A 110 1.32 12.59 -3.90
N SER A 111 1.02 11.70 -4.83
CA SER A 111 0.09 11.89 -5.94
C SER A 111 -1.39 11.90 -5.50
N SER A 112 -1.71 11.61 -4.23
CA SER A 112 -3.11 11.63 -3.76
C SER A 112 -3.65 13.05 -3.55
N GLY A 113 -2.79 14.06 -3.49
CA GLY A 113 -3.16 15.44 -3.16
C GLY A 113 -3.28 15.72 -1.66
N ASN A 114 -2.91 14.78 -0.78
CA ASN A 114 -2.90 14.99 0.67
C ASN A 114 -1.57 15.50 1.23
N GLY A 115 -0.56 15.74 0.38
CA GLY A 115 0.73 16.32 0.76
C GLY A 115 1.57 15.41 1.67
N ARG A 116 1.40 14.10 1.56
CA ARG A 116 2.14 13.09 2.35
C ARG A 116 3.43 12.66 1.68
N ASP A 117 4.21 13.61 1.18
CA ASP A 117 5.51 13.31 0.55
C ASP A 117 6.38 12.47 1.51
N LEU A 118 7.11 11.50 0.96
CA LEU A 118 8.12 10.72 1.70
C LEU A 118 9.50 11.16 1.26
N THR A 119 10.49 10.95 2.12
CA THR A 119 11.88 11.24 1.80
C THR A 119 12.74 10.10 2.28
N PHE A 120 13.58 9.57 1.40
CA PHE A 120 14.64 8.64 1.80
C PHE A 120 15.64 9.37 2.70
N PRO A 121 16.24 8.69 3.69
CA PRO A 121 17.29 9.27 4.51
C PRO A 121 18.45 9.82 3.66
N ASP A 122 19.09 10.88 4.13
CA ASP A 122 20.27 11.42 3.47
C ASP A 122 21.36 10.35 3.33
N GLY A 123 21.99 10.30 2.16
CA GLY A 123 23.01 9.31 1.83
C GLY A 123 22.48 7.93 1.40
N THR A 124 21.16 7.75 1.27
CA THR A 124 20.58 6.55 0.65
C THR A 124 20.96 6.48 -0.82
N GLU A 125 21.50 5.35 -1.26
CA GLU A 125 21.66 5.04 -2.67
C GLU A 125 20.34 4.49 -3.21
N VAL A 126 19.71 5.22 -4.14
CA VAL A 126 18.44 4.82 -4.77
C VAL A 126 18.72 4.47 -6.22
N VAL A 127 18.37 3.23 -6.60
CA VAL A 127 18.43 2.79 -7.98
C VAL A 127 17.05 2.95 -8.61
N TRP A 128 16.94 3.90 -9.53
CA TRP A 128 15.73 4.13 -10.32
C TRP A 128 15.74 3.32 -11.60
N ASN A 129 14.56 2.92 -12.09
CA ASN A 129 14.38 2.16 -13.33
C ASN A 129 15.21 0.87 -13.37
N ALA A 130 15.44 0.23 -12.21
CA ALA A 130 16.07 -1.07 -12.15
C ALA A 130 15.20 -2.12 -12.87
N GLU A 131 15.86 -3.07 -13.52
CA GLU A 131 15.22 -4.24 -14.11
C GLU A 131 15.52 -5.46 -13.23
N MET A 132 14.54 -6.36 -13.09
CA MET A 132 14.79 -7.64 -12.43
C MET A 132 15.61 -8.51 -13.39
N GLU A 133 16.77 -9.00 -12.96
CA GLU A 133 17.59 -9.97 -13.71
C GLU A 133 16.89 -11.34 -13.88
#